data_AF-A0A7J4G542-F1
#
_entry.id   AF-A0A7J4G542-F1
#
_cell.length_a   1.000
_cell.length_b   1.000
_cell.length_c   1.000
_cell.angle_alpha   90.00
_cell.angle_beta   90.00
_cell.angle_gamma   90.00
#
_symmetry.space_group_name_H-M   'P 1'
#
loop_
_entity.id
_entity.type
_entity.pdbx_description
1 polymer ?
#
loop_
_entity_poly.entity_id
_entity_poly.type
_entity_poly.pdbx_seq_one_letter_code
_entity_poly.pdbx_strand_id
1 'polypeptide(L)'
;MSNIGFGAKGFQVVLGGGIMVKSMEITKVSIRERLIADVKVLMNDPTDYDFSPRAEIDGNVLCIKNNGVEDNATSFELNEEMMQIAERDRMVELRIKFNVEGMHGTLIHKTANPRDGPKSKKLAQPGWKTVLPLSL
;
A
#
# COMPACT_ATOMS: atom_id res chain seq x y z
N MET A 1 11.25 37.54 -4.25
CA MET A 1 10.24 36.80 -5.04
C MET A 1 10.24 35.38 -4.54
N SER A 2 9.12 34.95 -3.98
CA SER A 2 8.95 33.71 -3.20
C SER A 2 9.10 32.45 -4.05
N ASN A 3 10.00 31.55 -3.66
CA ASN A 3 10.09 30.19 -4.18
C ASN A 3 8.81 29.42 -3.82
N ILE A 4 8.03 29.10 -4.85
CA ILE A 4 6.91 28.17 -4.73
C ILE A 4 7.52 26.77 -4.85
N GLY A 5 7.63 26.08 -3.71
CA GLY A 5 8.02 24.68 -3.67
C GLY A 5 6.97 23.82 -4.36
N PHE A 6 7.34 23.22 -5.48
CA PHE A 6 6.54 22.18 -6.12
C PHE A 6 6.67 20.90 -5.28
N GLY A 7 5.73 20.71 -4.35
CA GLY A 7 5.49 19.40 -3.76
C GLY A 7 4.91 18.50 -4.84
N ALA A 8 5.76 17.64 -5.42
CA ALA A 8 5.36 16.65 -6.40
C ALA A 8 4.34 15.68 -5.76
N LYS A 9 3.06 15.84 -6.11
CA LYS A 9 2.05 14.80 -5.90
C LYS A 9 2.23 13.83 -7.06
N GLY A 10 2.92 12.70 -6.79
CA GLY A 10 3.09 11.62 -7.75
C GLY A 10 1.74 11.21 -8.35
N PHE A 11 1.72 11.05 -9.67
CA PHE A 11 0.54 10.69 -10.43
C PHE A 11 0.16 9.23 -10.14
N GLN A 12 -1.09 9.01 -9.75
CA GLN A 12 -1.62 7.74 -9.26
C GLN A 12 -2.39 7.04 -10.38
N VAL A 13 -1.99 5.82 -10.75
CA VAL A 13 -2.83 4.93 -11.57
C VAL A 13 -3.40 3.86 -10.66
N VAL A 14 -4.74 3.87 -10.49
CA VAL A 14 -5.49 2.79 -9.83
C VAL A 14 -6.11 1.94 -10.93
N LEU A 15 -5.54 0.78 -11.21
CA LEU A 15 -6.17 -0.24 -12.06
C LEU A 15 -7.00 -1.18 -11.16
N GLY A 16 -8.20 -1.53 -11.61
CA GLY A 16 -9.21 -2.19 -10.81
C GLY A 16 -9.20 -3.70 -10.94
N GLY A 17 -8.77 -4.39 -9.88
CA GLY A 17 -9.57 -5.41 -9.20
C GLY A 17 -9.67 -6.80 -9.84
N GLY A 18 -8.61 -7.59 -9.72
CA GLY A 18 -8.75 -9.05 -9.66
C GLY A 18 -9.53 -9.52 -8.42
N ILE A 19 -9.95 -10.78 -8.44
CA ILE A 19 -10.87 -11.44 -7.49
C ILE A 19 -10.51 -11.24 -5.99
N MET A 20 -9.24 -11.07 -5.64
CA MET A 20 -8.71 -10.98 -4.25
C MET A 20 -8.49 -9.55 -3.73
N VAL A 21 -7.67 -8.75 -4.44
CA VAL A 21 -7.30 -7.39 -4.06
C VAL A 21 -8.14 -6.43 -4.87
N LYS A 22 -8.96 -5.62 -4.19
CA LYS A 22 -9.78 -4.59 -4.81
C LYS A 22 -8.95 -3.42 -5.31
N SER A 23 -8.00 -2.97 -4.49
CA SER A 23 -7.08 -1.90 -4.83
C SER A 23 -5.85 -1.88 -3.94
N MET A 24 -4.77 -1.27 -4.44
CA MET A 24 -3.55 -1.01 -3.68
C MET A 24 -3.12 0.45 -3.83
N GLU A 25 -2.52 0.99 -2.78
CA GLU A 25 -2.07 2.37 -2.75
C GLU A 25 -0.77 2.49 -1.94
N ILE A 26 0.29 3.00 -2.56
CA ILE A 26 1.48 3.45 -1.84
C ILE A 26 1.16 4.78 -1.17
N THR A 27 1.06 4.77 0.16
CA THR A 27 0.71 5.95 0.95
C THR A 27 1.93 6.83 1.26
N LYS A 28 3.11 6.23 1.34
CA LYS A 28 4.36 6.91 1.66
C LYS A 28 5.56 6.06 1.26
N VAL A 29 6.59 6.72 0.72
CA VAL A 29 7.93 6.15 0.60
C VAL A 29 8.89 6.96 1.45
N SER A 30 9.81 6.30 2.16
CA SER A 30 10.80 6.95 3.02
C SER A 30 12.08 6.15 3.12
N ILE A 31 13.16 6.84 3.48
CA ILE A 31 14.48 6.25 3.69
C ILE A 31 14.70 6.14 5.22
N ARG A 32 15.14 4.97 5.68
CA ARG A 32 15.79 4.81 6.99
C ARG A 32 17.13 4.12 6.80
N GLU A 33 17.17 2.80 7.02
CA GLU A 33 18.33 1.98 6.68
C GLU A 33 18.30 1.57 5.21
N ARG A 34 17.09 1.36 4.69
CA ARG A 34 16.74 0.99 3.32
C ARG A 34 15.49 1.77 2.87
N LEU A 35 15.10 1.58 1.62
CA LEU A 35 13.83 2.11 1.10
C LEU A 35 12.65 1.42 1.80
N ILE A 36 11.74 2.20 2.36
CA ILE A 36 10.52 1.72 3.02
C ILE A 36 9.31 2.29 2.29
N ALA A 37 8.39 1.42 1.86
CA ALA A 37 7.11 1.81 1.29
C ALA A 37 5.94 1.37 2.19
N ASP A 38 5.15 2.33 2.65
CA ASP A 38 3.89 2.10 3.36
C ASP A 38 2.77 1.89 2.34
N VAL A 39 2.24 0.67 2.28
CA VAL A 39 1.22 0.27 1.30
C VAL A 39 -0.10 -0.01 1.99
N LYS A 40 -1.18 0.55 1.46
CA LYS A 40 -2.55 0.22 1.86
C LYS A 40 -3.13 -0.73 0.84
N VAL A 41 -3.63 -1.87 1.31
CA VAL A 41 -4.24 -2.90 0.47
C VAL A 41 -5.69 -3.02 0.87
N LEU A 42 -6.60 -2.89 -0.10
CA LEU A 42 -8.03 -3.14 0.09
C LEU A 42 -8.33 -4.52 -0.48
N MET A 43 -8.73 -5.44 0.39
CA MET A 43 -9.12 -6.81 0.04
C MET A 43 -10.63 -6.89 -0.21
N ASN A 44 -11.04 -7.77 -1.11
CA ASN A 44 -12.44 -8.13 -1.32
C ASN A 44 -12.94 -9.08 -0.22
N ASP A 45 -12.11 -10.03 0.22
CA ASP A 45 -12.46 -11.04 1.21
C ASP A 45 -11.38 -11.13 2.33
N PRO A 46 -11.76 -11.22 3.62
CA PRO A 46 -10.81 -11.32 4.73
C PRO A 46 -10.10 -12.68 4.85
N THR A 47 -10.60 -13.71 4.16
CA THR A 47 -10.07 -15.08 4.18
C THR A 47 -9.13 -15.35 3.01
N ASP A 48 -8.83 -14.34 2.20
CA ASP A 48 -7.91 -14.50 1.09
C ASP A 48 -6.46 -14.32 1.56
N TYR A 49 -5.74 -15.44 1.62
CA TYR A 49 -4.38 -15.53 2.17
C TYR A 49 -3.29 -15.51 1.08
N ASP A 50 -3.64 -15.42 -0.20
CA ASP A 50 -2.68 -15.56 -1.32
C ASP A 50 -2.06 -14.22 -1.78
N PHE A 51 -2.09 -13.19 -0.92
CA PHE A 51 -1.42 -11.92 -1.22
C PHE A 51 0.10 -12.08 -1.22
N SER A 52 0.68 -11.98 -2.42
CA SER A 52 2.09 -12.21 -2.70
C SER A 52 2.66 -11.01 -3.50
N PRO A 53 3.05 -9.92 -2.81
CA PRO A 53 3.53 -8.71 -3.47
C PRO A 53 4.91 -8.91 -4.10
N ARG A 54 5.13 -8.23 -5.23
CA ARG A 54 6.41 -8.08 -5.92
C ARG A 54 6.70 -6.61 -6.12
N ALA A 55 7.98 -6.25 -6.07
CA ALA A 55 8.44 -4.89 -6.27
C ALA A 55 9.45 -4.84 -7.43
N GLU A 56 9.28 -3.85 -8.28
CA GLU A 56 10.18 -3.54 -9.39
C GLU A 56 10.35 -2.03 -9.48
N ILE A 57 11.46 -1.59 -10.07
CA ILE A 57 11.67 -0.19 -10.42
C ILE A 57 11.80 -0.13 -11.93
N ASP A 58 10.99 0.72 -12.55
CA ASP A 58 11.10 1.06 -13.97
C ASP A 58 11.51 2.53 -14.08
N GLY A 59 12.76 2.76 -14.48
CA GLY A 59 13.36 4.10 -14.49
C GLY A 59 13.49 4.69 -13.08
N ASN A 60 12.63 5.67 -12.75
CA ASN A 60 12.55 6.27 -11.40
C ASN A 60 11.27 5.87 -10.64
N VAL A 61 10.47 4.94 -11.18
CA VAL A 61 9.15 4.61 -10.63
C VAL A 61 9.21 3.28 -9.91
N LEU A 62 8.92 3.29 -8.60
CA LEU A 62 8.68 2.08 -7.84
C LEU A 62 7.30 1.54 -8.16
N CYS A 63 7.24 0.31 -8.68
CA CYS A 63 6.02 -0.41 -8.98
C CYS A 63 5.87 -1.59 -8.02
N ILE A 64 4.69 -1.69 -7.40
CA ILE A 64 4.31 -2.82 -6.54
C ILE A 64 3.11 -3.50 -7.18
N LYS A 65 3.24 -4.80 -7.45
CA LYS A 65 2.19 -5.63 -8.05
C LYS A 65 1.98 -6.90 -7.25
N ASN A 66 0.77 -7.44 -7.29
CA ASN A 66 0.52 -8.77 -6.72
C ASN A 66 0.85 -9.86 -7.74
N ASN A 67 1.38 -11.00 -7.29
CA ASN A 67 1.64 -12.13 -8.18
C ASN A 67 0.36 -12.62 -8.88
N GLY A 68 0.46 -12.94 -10.17
CA GLY A 68 -0.64 -13.53 -10.95
C GLY A 68 -1.77 -12.58 -11.37
N VAL A 69 -1.70 -11.28 -11.05
CA VAL A 69 -2.73 -10.30 -11.46
C VAL A 69 -2.07 -8.99 -11.89
N GLU A 70 -2.05 -8.70 -13.19
CA GLU A 70 -1.51 -7.45 -13.74
C GLU A 70 -2.34 -6.22 -13.37
N ASP A 71 -3.66 -6.37 -13.19
CA ASP A 71 -4.56 -5.25 -12.89
C ASP A 71 -4.43 -4.70 -11.47
N ASN A 72 -3.69 -5.39 -10.59
CA ASN A 72 -3.47 -4.98 -9.21
C ASN A 72 -2.02 -4.49 -9.05
N ALA A 73 -1.78 -3.27 -9.53
CA ALA A 73 -0.50 -2.58 -9.41
C ALA A 73 -0.67 -1.18 -8.82
N THR A 74 0.36 -0.69 -8.14
CA THR A 74 0.45 0.69 -7.67
C THR A 74 1.88 1.18 -7.86
N SER A 75 2.02 2.45 -8.20
CA SER A 75 3.31 3.05 -8.53
C SER A 75 3.59 4.31 -7.70
N PHE A 76 4.87 4.60 -7.50
CA PHE A 76 5.34 5.80 -6.81
C PHE A 76 6.64 6.30 -7.43
N GLU A 77 6.69 7.59 -7.76
CA GLU A 77 7.89 8.21 -8.31
C GLU A 77 8.93 8.46 -7.21
N LEU A 78 10.11 7.89 -7.39
CA LEU A 78 11.24 8.01 -6.48
C LEU A 78 12.06 9.26 -6.84
N ASN A 79 12.52 9.97 -5.82
CA ASN A 79 13.51 11.03 -6.00
C ASN A 79 14.93 10.44 -6.12
N GLU A 80 15.90 11.27 -6.47
CA GLU A 80 17.30 10.84 -6.68
C GLU A 80 17.91 10.16 -5.44
N GLU A 81 17.63 10.68 -4.24
CA GLU A 81 18.12 10.10 -2.99
C GLU A 81 17.54 8.70 -2.75
N MET A 82 16.25 8.51 -3.01
CA MET A 82 15.57 7.22 -2.91
C MET A 82 16.12 6.22 -3.94
N MET A 83 16.38 6.68 -5.17
CA MET A 83 16.96 5.85 -6.23
C MET A 83 18.36 5.35 -5.86
N GLN A 84 19.23 6.22 -5.31
CA GLN A 84 20.57 5.81 -4.88
C GLN A 84 20.53 4.70 -3.82
N ILE A 85 19.60 4.79 -2.87
CA ILE A 85 19.43 3.75 -1.84
C ILE A 85 18.86 2.46 -2.45
N ALA A 86 17.91 2.58 -3.37
CA ALA A 86 17.31 1.43 -4.06
C ALA A 86 18.35 0.64 -4.87
N GLU A 87 19.22 1.32 -5.61
CA GLU A 87 20.29 0.69 -6.39
C GLU A 87 21.37 0.04 -5.49
N ARG A 88 21.68 0.67 -4.36
CA ARG A 88 22.66 0.15 -3.37
C ARG A 88 22.16 -1.13 -2.71
N ASP A 89 20.94 -1.12 -2.18
CA ASP A 89 20.41 -2.21 -1.37
C ASP A 89 19.72 -3.30 -2.19
N ARG A 90 19.19 -2.94 -3.36
CA ARG A 90 18.37 -3.79 -4.25
C ARG A 90 17.22 -4.50 -3.52
N MET A 91 16.73 -3.87 -2.44
CA MET A 91 15.71 -4.40 -1.55
C MET A 91 14.81 -3.25 -1.08
N VAL A 92 13.53 -3.54 -0.90
CA VAL A 92 12.55 -2.60 -0.33
C VAL A 92 11.82 -3.25 0.83
N GLU A 93 11.65 -2.52 1.93
CA GLU A 93 10.77 -2.91 3.03
C GLU A 93 9.35 -2.44 2.73
N LEU A 94 8.41 -3.38 2.62
CA LEU A 94 7.00 -3.08 2.52
C LEU A 94 6.34 -3.14 3.90
N ARG A 95 5.56 -2.10 4.20
CA ARG A 95 4.71 -2.03 5.39
C ARG A 95 3.27 -1.97 4.94
N ILE A 96 2.62 -3.13 4.98
CA ILE A 96 1.29 -3.32 4.44
C ILE A 96 0.25 -3.13 5.53
N LYS A 97 -0.74 -2.29 5.27
CA LYS A 97 -1.97 -2.15 6.06
C LYS A 97 -3.13 -2.68 5.25
N PHE A 98 -3.69 -3.80 5.69
CA PHE A 98 -4.86 -4.38 5.05
C PHE A 98 -6.13 -3.71 5.55
N ASN A 99 -7.05 -3.46 4.63
CA ASN A 99 -8.43 -3.11 4.90
C ASN A 99 -9.33 -4.05 4.11
N VAL A 100 -10.52 -4.32 4.62
CA VAL A 100 -11.52 -5.17 3.97
C VAL A 100 -12.80 -4.36 3.88
N GLU A 101 -13.35 -4.24 2.68
CA GLU A 101 -14.66 -3.60 2.49
C GLU A 101 -15.75 -4.53 3.06
N GLY A 102 -16.76 -3.98 3.75
CA GLY A 102 -17.88 -4.80 4.26
C GLY A 102 -17.64 -5.60 5.55
N MET A 103 -16.40 -5.74 6.04
CA MET A 103 -16.14 -6.31 7.40
C MET A 103 -16.64 -5.40 8.55
N HIS A 104 -17.04 -4.18 8.22
CA HIS A 104 -17.82 -3.29 9.07
C HIS A 104 -19.28 -3.72 8.96
N GLY A 105 -19.65 -4.84 9.60
CA GLY A 105 -21.00 -5.38 9.51
C GLY A 105 -22.06 -4.33 9.85
N THR A 106 -22.96 -4.06 8.92
CA THR A 106 -24.23 -3.38 9.23
C THR A 106 -25.01 -4.31 10.15
N LEU A 107 -25.13 -3.89 11.41
CA LEU A 107 -25.77 -4.67 12.45
C LEU A 107 -27.29 -4.69 12.19
N ILE A 108 -27.77 -5.72 11.47
CA ILE A 108 -29.21 -5.93 11.18
C ILE A 108 -30.05 -6.21 12.44
N HIS A 109 -29.42 -6.48 13.60
CA HIS A 109 -30.10 -6.73 14.88
C HIS A 109 -29.72 -5.72 15.98
N LYS A 110 -30.67 -4.79 16.18
CA LYS A 110 -30.99 -3.78 17.22
C LYS A 110 -30.15 -3.59 18.52
N THR A 111 -29.23 -4.45 18.93
CA THR A 111 -28.37 -4.13 20.09
C THR A 111 -27.26 -3.19 19.64
N ALA A 112 -27.41 -1.90 19.90
CA ALA A 112 -26.47 -0.86 19.49
C ALA A 112 -25.03 -1.22 19.92
N ASN A 113 -24.21 -1.62 18.95
CA ASN A 113 -22.77 -1.70 19.13
C ASN A 113 -22.27 -0.28 18.79
N PRO A 114 -21.76 0.52 19.76
CA PRO A 114 -21.34 1.89 19.51
C PRO A 114 -20.02 1.88 18.72
N ARG A 115 -20.12 1.56 17.43
CA ARG A 115 -19.02 1.52 16.46
C ARG A 115 -18.75 2.90 15.85
N ASP A 116 -19.77 3.76 15.82
CA ASP A 116 -19.68 5.15 15.39
C ASP A 116 -20.07 6.05 16.56
N GLY A 117 -19.10 6.35 17.41
CA GLY A 117 -19.25 7.23 18.55
C GLY A 117 -17.89 7.62 19.09
N PRO A 118 -17.77 8.69 19.89
CA PRO A 118 -16.49 9.19 20.38
C PRO A 118 -15.69 8.18 21.23
N LYS A 119 -16.28 7.02 21.58
CA LYS A 119 -15.67 5.92 22.35
C LYS A 119 -15.67 4.58 21.62
N SER A 120 -15.87 4.55 20.30
CA SER A 120 -15.84 3.30 19.57
C SER A 120 -14.43 2.69 19.56
N LYS A 121 -14.34 1.38 19.83
CA LYS A 121 -13.06 0.66 19.82
C LYS A 121 -12.69 0.35 18.37
N LYS A 122 -11.72 1.09 17.81
CA LYS A 122 -11.16 0.80 16.49
C LYS A 122 -10.63 -0.63 16.48
N LEU A 123 -11.10 -1.46 15.55
CA LEU A 123 -10.59 -2.81 15.37
C LEU A 123 -9.09 -2.73 15.05
N ALA A 124 -8.31 -3.67 15.59
CA ALA A 124 -6.91 -3.81 15.23
C ALA A 124 -6.83 -4.06 13.72
N GLN A 125 -6.11 -3.19 13.00
CA GLN A 125 -5.88 -3.37 11.58
C GLN A 125 -4.74 -4.39 11.42
N PRO A 126 -4.93 -5.47 10.64
CA PRO A 126 -3.84 -6.38 10.34
C PRO A 126 -2.73 -5.63 9.59
N GLY A 127 -1.53 -5.68 10.16
CA GLY A 127 -0.33 -5.09 9.59
C GLY A 127 0.69 -6.17 9.26
N TRP A 128 1.25 -6.14 8.06
CA TRP A 128 2.28 -7.07 7.62
C TRP A 128 3.52 -6.30 7.19
N LYS A 129 4.70 -6.75 7.65
CA LYS A 129 5.99 -6.23 7.22
C LYS A 129 6.74 -7.32 6.47
N THR A 130 7.27 -6.97 5.31
CA THR A 130 8.08 -7.88 4.51
C THR A 130 9.18 -7.12 3.79
N VAL A 131 10.24 -7.82 3.41
CA VAL A 131 11.35 -7.27 2.62
C VAL A 131 11.34 -7.99 1.27
N LEU A 132 11.26 -7.22 0.20
CA LEU A 132 11.22 -7.76 -1.16
C LEU A 132 12.49 -7.36 -1.92
N PRO A 133 13.02 -8.27 -2.76
CA PRO A 133 14.04 -7.90 -3.73
C PRO A 133 13.46 -6.94 -4.76
N LEU A 134 14.26 -5.96 -5.17
CA LEU A 134 13.94 -5.06 -6.28
C LEU A 134 14.48 -5.65 -7.57
N SER A 135 13.60 -5.79 -8.56
CA SER A 135 14.02 -5.92 -9.96
C SER A 135 14.21 -4.52 -10.52
N LEU A 136 15.40 -4.23 -11.04
CA LEU A 136 15.76 -2.95 -11.65
C LEU A 136 15.79 -3.08 -13.18
#